data_AF-A0A961RFH4-F1
#
_entry.id   AF-A0A961RFH4-F1
#
_cell.length_a   1.000
_cell.length_b   1.000
_cell.length_c   1.000
_cell.angle_alpha   90.00
_cell.angle_beta   90.00
_cell.angle_gamma   90.00
#
_symmetry.space_group_name_H-M   'P 1'
#
loop_
_entity.id
_entity.type
_entity.pdbx_description
1 polymer ?
#
loop_
_entity_poly.entity_id
_entity_poly.type
_entity_poly.pdbx_seq_one_letter_code
_entity_poly.pdbx_strand_id
1 'polypeptide(L)' 'MAKLIIDDKEIEVPDTYTLLQACEEAGAEVPRFCFHERLSIAG' A
#
# COMPACT_ATOMS: atom_id res chain seq x y z
N MET A 1 -9.16 0.38 11.38
CA MET A 1 -7.89 1.09 11.19
C MET A 1 -6.80 0.09 11.48
N ALA A 2 -5.90 -0.14 10.52
CA ALA A 2 -4.84 -1.11 10.61
C ALA A 2 -3.53 -0.39 10.93
N LYS A 3 -2.83 -0.87 11.96
CA LYS A 3 -1.48 -0.42 12.29
C LYS A 3 -0.46 -1.29 11.58
N LEU A 4 0.41 -0.67 10.80
CA LEU A 4 1.45 -1.33 10.00
C LEU A 4 2.80 -0.70 10.28
N ILE A 5 3.86 -1.50 10.14
CA ILE A 5 5.24 -1.02 10.17
C ILE A 5 5.80 -1.17 8.75
N ILE A 6 6.19 -0.06 8.13
CA ILE A 6 6.74 0.00 6.76
C ILE A 6 8.04 0.78 6.84
N ASP A 7 9.16 0.15 6.46
CA ASP A 7 10.52 0.74 6.56
C ASP A 7 10.79 1.41 7.92
N ASP A 8 10.54 0.65 8.99
CA ASP A 8 10.68 1.06 10.40
C ASP A 8 9.77 2.23 10.84
N LYS A 9 8.81 2.65 10.00
CA LYS A 9 7.80 3.66 10.35
C LYS A 9 6.48 3.00 10.71
N GLU A 10 5.97 3.30 11.90
CA GLU A 10 4.60 2.92 12.29
C GLU A 10 3.60 3.88 11.63
N ILE A 11 2.67 3.32 10.84
CA ILE A 11 1.59 4.06 10.19
C ILE A 11 0.24 3.44 10.51
N GLU A 12 -0.81 4.25 10.45
CA GLU A 12 -2.19 3.81 10.64
C GLU A 12 -3.01 4.14 9.39
N VAL A 13 -3.55 3.11 8.75
CA VAL A 13 -4.28 3.22 7.48
C VAL A 13 -5.66 2.56 7.57
N PRO A 14 -6.60 2.86 6.66
CA PRO A 14 -7.88 2.16 6.60
C PRO A 14 -7.71 0.65 6.41
N ASP A 15 -8.59 -0.16 7.02
CA ASP A 15 -8.52 -1.64 6.93
C ASP A 15 -8.74 -2.16 5.50
N THR A 16 -9.27 -1.31 4.62
CA THR A 16 -9.54 -1.61 3.22
C THR A 16 -8.34 -1.33 2.31
N TYR A 17 -7.27 -0.72 2.81
CA TYR A 17 -6.08 -0.48 2.02
C TYR A 17 -5.38 -1.80 1.67
N THR A 18 -4.93 -1.89 0.42
CA THR A 18 -3.94 -2.89 0.03
C THR A 18 -2.58 -2.53 0.62
N LEU A 19 -1.66 -3.50 0.71
CA LEU A 19 -0.28 -3.21 1.13
C LEU A 19 0.40 -2.20 0.20
N LEU A 20 0.08 -2.20 -1.09
CA LEU A 20 0.63 -1.25 -2.05
C LEU A 20 0.22 0.19 -1.72
N GLN A 21 -1.05 0.41 -1.40
CA GLN A 21 -1.57 1.72 -0.99
C GLN A 21 -1.02 2.15 0.38
N ALA A 22 -0.86 1.21 1.31
CA ALA A 22 -0.22 1.50 2.60
C ALA A 22 1.24 1.92 2.43
N CYS A 23 1.99 1.27 1.52
CA CYS A 23 3.35 1.67 1.18
C CYS A 23 3.39 3.07 0.55
N GLU A 24 2.47 3.38 -0.38
CA GLU A 24 2.35 4.72 -0.97
C GLU A 24 2.09 5.80 0.09
N GLU A 25 1.20 5.55 1.05
CA GLU A 25 0.93 6.45 2.18
C GLU A 25 2.17 6.64 3.09
N ALA A 26 3.00 5.59 3.24
CA ALA A 26 4.29 5.67 3.94
C ALA A 26 5.38 6.44 3.15
N GLY A 27 5.10 6.81 1.90
CA GLY A 27 6.06 7.39 0.96
C GLY A 27 7.05 6.38 0.36
N ALA A 28 6.75 5.08 0.46
CA ALA A 28 7.55 4.00 -0.11
C ALA A 28 7.00 3.60 -1.49
N GLU A 29 7.82 3.75 -2.53
CA GLU A 29 7.44 3.36 -3.89
C GLU A 29 7.76 1.88 -4.14
N VAL A 30 6.72 1.07 -4.30
CA VAL A 30 6.86 -0.35 -4.66
C VAL A 30 6.75 -0.52 -6.19
N PRO A 31 7.77 -1.07 -6.87
CA PRO A 31 7.74 -1.32 -8.30
C PRO A 31 6.60 -2.26 -8.69
N ARG A 32 5.93 -1.94 -9.79
CA ARG A 32 4.78 -2.71 -10.29
C ARG A 32 4.79 -2.76 -11.81
N PHE A 33 4.32 -3.87 -12.37
CA PHE A 33 4.15 -4.04 -13.82
C PHE A 33 2.67 -4.06 -14.22
N CYS A 34 1.87 -4.93 -13.61
CA CYS A 34 0.48 -5.20 -14.00
C CYS A 34 -0.57 -4.47 -13.15
N PHE A 35 -0.19 -3.76 -12.10
CA PHE A 35 -1.13 -3.01 -11.27
C PHE A 35 -1.39 -1.62 -11.83
N HIS A 36 -2.66 -1.25 -11.85
CA HIS A 36 -3.12 0.09 -12.15
C HIS A 36 -4.30 0.45 -11.22
N GLU A 37 -4.28 1.61 -10.58
CA GLU A 37 -5.24 2.04 -9.53
C GLU A 37 -6.72 1.99 -9.96
N ARG A 38 -6.98 2.24 -11.24
CA ARG A 38 -8.33 2.26 -11.82
C ARG A 38 -8.77 0.96 -12.49
N LEU A 39 -7.89 -0.05 -12.53
CA LEU A 39 -8.20 -1.36 -13.10
C LEU A 39 -8.35 -2.37 -11.96
N SER A 40 -8.95 -3.52 -12.28
CA SER A 40 -8.95 -4.66 -11.37
C SER A 40 -7.52 -5.10 -11.08
N ILE A 41 -7.29 -5.53 -9.84
CA ILE A 41 -6.02 -6.12 -9.44
C ILE A 41 -5.81 -7.42 -10.23
N ALA A 42 -4.63 -7.56 -10.82
CA ALA A 42 -4.18 -8.74 -11.55
C ALA A 42 -2.81 -9.17 -11.03
N GLY A 43 -2.57 -10.48 -10.98
CA GLY A 43 -1.37 -11.10 -10.39
C GLY A 43 -1.73 -12.39 -9.69
#